data_AF-A0A3B9YJS4-F1
#
_entry.id   AF-A0A3B9YJS4-F1
#
_cell.length_a   1.000
_cell.length_b   1.000
_cell.length_c   1.000
_cell.angle_alpha   90.00
_cell.angle_beta   90.00
_cell.angle_gamma   90.00
#
_symmetry.space_group_name_H-M   'P 1'
#
loop_
_entity.id
_entity.type
_entity.pdbx_description
1 polymer ?
#
loop_
_entity_poly.entity_id
_entity_poly.type
_entity_poly.pdbx_seq_one_letter_code
_entity_poly.pdbx_strand_id
1 'polypeptide(L)'
;MKRTLLAVLLISVSTANLNAENLKVQLFHTNDIHGWYMSRPASFYKEDPKRLIGGFPVMANALKKLSEPGAATFLVDAGDWFQGTPEGSLSKGSNTVALFNAMKYDLVTLGNHDFDFGEDELKWL
;
A
#
# COMPACT_ATOMS: atom_id res chain seq x y z
N MET A 1 -19.01 -6.99 -55.22
CA MET A 1 -19.00 -7.73 -53.94
C MET A 1 -17.71 -7.51 -53.14
N LYS A 2 -16.51 -7.92 -53.60
CA LYS A 2 -15.26 -7.75 -52.81
C LYS A 2 -14.93 -6.29 -52.40
N ARG A 3 -15.10 -5.34 -53.33
CA ARG A 3 -14.88 -3.90 -53.07
C ARG A 3 -15.90 -3.29 -52.11
N THR A 4 -17.14 -3.78 -52.17
CA THR A 4 -18.25 -3.36 -51.30
C THR A 4 -18.06 -3.87 -49.87
N LEU A 5 -17.63 -5.13 -49.71
CA LEU A 5 -17.26 -5.72 -48.42
C LEU A 5 -16.08 -4.99 -47.76
N LEU A 6 -15.07 -4.62 -48.55
CA LEU A 6 -13.91 -3.89 -48.04
C LEU A 6 -14.28 -2.48 -47.55
N ALA A 7 -15.18 -1.79 -48.25
CA ALA A 7 -15.68 -0.49 -47.84
C ALA A 7 -16.50 -0.55 -46.53
N VAL A 8 -17.35 -1.57 -46.36
CA VAL A 8 -18.11 -1.79 -45.12
C VAL A 8 -17.18 -2.10 -43.93
N LEU A 9 -16.11 -2.87 -44.16
CA LEU A 9 -15.10 -3.18 -43.14
C LEU A 9 -14.30 -1.93 -42.72
N LEU A 10 -13.95 -1.07 -43.68
CA LEU A 10 -13.23 0.18 -43.40
C LEU A 10 -14.11 1.19 -42.62
N ILE A 11 -15.40 1.26 -42.93
CA ILE A 11 -16.34 2.15 -42.22
C ILE A 11 -16.58 1.66 -40.79
N SER A 12 -16.71 0.35 -40.57
CA SER A 12 -16.91 -0.23 -39.23
C SER A 12 -15.70 -0.09 -38.32
N VAL A 13 -14.47 -0.13 -38.85
CA VAL A 13 -13.24 0.17 -38.09
C VAL A 13 -13.15 1.67 -37.75
N SER A 14 -13.63 2.55 -38.63
CA SER A 14 -13.61 4.01 -38.41
C SER A 14 -14.62 4.47 -37.35
N THR A 15 -15.66 3.67 -37.07
CA THR A 15 -16.67 3.94 -36.03
C THR A 15 -16.39 3.27 -34.69
N ALA A 16 -15.27 2.56 -34.54
CA ALA A 16 -14.84 2.07 -33.25
C ALA A 16 -14.45 3.28 -32.39
N ASN A 17 -15.38 3.71 -31.52
CA ASN A 17 -15.09 4.69 -30.49
C ASN A 17 -14.05 4.08 -29.53
N LEU A 18 -12.78 4.33 -29.79
CA LEU A 18 -11.70 4.18 -28.81
C LEU A 18 -11.87 5.30 -27.78
N ASN A 19 -12.92 5.22 -26.97
CA ASN A 19 -13.01 6.00 -25.75
C ASN A 19 -11.98 5.40 -24.79
N ALA A 20 -10.82 6.05 -24.69
CA ALA A 20 -9.90 5.78 -23.60
C ALA A 20 -10.65 6.14 -22.30
N GLU A 21 -11.00 5.13 -21.52
CA GLU A 21 -11.56 5.37 -20.19
C GLU A 21 -10.47 6.01 -19.32
N ASN A 22 -10.84 7.06 -18.58
CA ASN A 22 -9.93 7.67 -17.63
C ASN A 22 -9.65 6.67 -16.50
N LEU A 23 -8.42 6.15 -16.45
CA LEU A 23 -7.98 5.33 -15.33
C LEU A 23 -7.70 6.22 -14.12
N LYS A 24 -8.51 6.07 -13.07
CA LYS A 24 -8.20 6.67 -11.78
C LYS A 24 -7.27 5.74 -11.01
N VAL A 25 -6.07 6.22 -10.68
CA VAL A 25 -5.13 5.51 -9.83
C VAL A 25 -5.14 6.16 -8.45
N GLN A 26 -5.33 5.35 -7.40
CA GLN A 26 -5.27 5.78 -6.02
C GLN A 26 -4.06 5.13 -5.36
N LEU A 27 -3.17 5.93 -4.79
CA LEU A 27 -1.98 5.45 -4.11
C LEU A 27 -2.07 5.79 -2.63
N PHE A 28 -2.11 4.76 -1.80
CA PHE A 28 -1.83 4.87 -0.38
C PHE A 28 -0.38 4.48 -0.14
N HIS A 29 0.31 5.23 0.70
CA HIS A 29 1.68 4.91 1.07
C HIS A 29 1.89 5.02 2.57
N THR A 30 2.82 4.21 3.06
CA THR A 30 3.43 4.32 4.38
C THR A 30 4.95 4.33 4.25
N ASN A 31 5.60 4.72 5.33
CA ASN A 31 7.04 4.69 5.52
C ASN A 31 7.30 4.77 7.03
N ASP A 32 8.46 4.31 7.49
CA ASP A 32 8.92 4.51 8.87
C ASP A 32 7.90 4.00 9.90
N ILE A 33 7.27 2.85 9.64
CA ILE A 33 6.31 2.24 10.56
C ILE A 33 6.99 1.91 11.88
N HIS A 34 8.27 1.53 11.83
CA HIS A 34 9.11 1.31 13.00
C HIS A 34 8.48 0.38 14.05
N GLY A 35 7.78 -0.65 13.58
CA GLY A 35 7.10 -1.60 14.46
C GLY A 35 5.92 -1.03 15.25
N TRP A 36 5.35 0.14 14.91
CA TRP A 36 4.15 0.68 15.56
C TRP A 36 2.88 -0.05 15.14
N TYR A 37 2.71 -1.29 15.61
CA TYR A 37 1.60 -2.15 15.19
C TYR A 37 0.26 -1.73 15.78
N MET A 38 0.30 -1.24 17.02
CA MET A 38 -0.87 -0.79 17.77
C MET A 38 -0.87 0.72 17.96
N SER A 39 -2.04 1.29 18.21
CA SER A 39 -2.16 2.72 18.48
C SER A 39 -1.41 3.11 19.75
N ARG A 40 -0.72 4.25 19.71
CA ARG A 40 0.09 4.75 20.83
C ARG A 40 -0.26 6.20 21.16
N PRO A 41 -0.01 6.64 22.41
CA PRO A 41 -0.20 8.04 22.79
C PRO A 41 0.69 8.96 21.97
N ALA A 42 0.10 10.01 21.42
CA ALA A 42 0.81 11.05 20.71
C ALA A 42 1.24 12.16 21.67
N SER A 43 2.26 11.90 22.48
CA SER A 43 2.74 12.83 23.52
C SER A 43 3.22 14.18 22.98
N PHE A 44 3.46 14.28 21.67
CA PHE A 44 3.81 15.51 20.98
C PHE A 44 2.61 16.45 20.73
N TYR A 45 1.36 15.97 20.86
CA TYR A 45 0.17 16.84 20.93
C TYR A 45 -0.02 17.30 22.37
N LYS A 46 0.34 18.56 22.65
CA LYS A 46 0.32 19.12 24.01
C LYS A 46 -1.08 19.23 24.60
N GLU A 47 -2.08 19.42 23.74
CA GLU A 47 -3.49 19.61 24.11
C GLU A 47 -4.15 18.29 24.55
N ASP A 48 -3.71 17.17 23.98
CA ASP A 48 -4.19 15.83 24.34
C ASP A 48 -3.08 14.78 24.18
N PRO A 49 -2.11 14.74 25.11
CA PRO A 49 -0.94 13.85 25.01
C PRO A 49 -1.30 12.37 25.20
N LYS A 50 -2.55 12.07 25.60
CA LYS A 50 -3.05 10.70 25.78
C LYS A 50 -3.82 10.20 24.55
N ARG A 51 -4.06 11.06 23.56
CA ARG A 51 -4.71 10.69 22.31
C ARG A 51 -3.95 9.54 21.65
N LEU A 52 -4.65 8.43 21.42
CA LEU A 52 -4.11 7.31 20.67
C LEU A 52 -4.17 7.61 19.16
N ILE A 53 -3.06 7.38 18.47
CA ILE A 53 -2.95 7.53 17.02
C ILE A 53 -2.33 6.28 16.39
N GLY A 54 -2.54 6.11 15.09
CA GLY A 54 -1.84 5.12 14.28
C GLY A 54 -2.20 3.66 14.62
N GLY A 55 -1.33 2.75 14.22
CA GLY A 55 -1.53 1.30 14.32
C GLY A 55 -2.29 0.71 13.13
N PHE A 56 -1.98 -0.54 12.83
CA PHE A 56 -2.55 -1.29 11.70
C PHE A 56 -4.08 -1.38 11.72
N PRO A 57 -4.77 -1.56 12.87
CA PRO A 57 -6.23 -1.56 12.90
C PRO A 57 -6.85 -0.23 12.45
N VAL A 58 -6.24 0.90 12.83
CA VAL A 58 -6.70 2.23 12.43
C VAL A 58 -6.47 2.43 10.93
N MET A 59 -5.30 2.03 10.43
CA MET A 59 -4.95 2.07 9.01
C MET A 59 -5.90 1.21 8.16
N ALA A 60 -6.19 -0.04 8.57
CA ALA A 60 -7.11 -0.92 7.87
C ALA A 60 -8.52 -0.30 7.71
N ASN A 61 -9.02 0.34 8.78
CA ASN A 61 -10.30 1.04 8.72
C ASN A 61 -10.23 2.29 7.84
N ALA A 62 -9.12 3.04 7.88
CA ALA A 62 -8.91 4.22 7.04
C ALA A 62 -8.90 3.85 5.55
N LEU A 63 -8.12 2.83 5.16
CA LEU A 63 -8.08 2.34 3.78
C LEU A 63 -9.47 1.93 3.30
N LYS A 64 -10.23 1.18 4.10
CA LYS A 64 -11.61 0.80 3.75
C LYS A 64 -12.52 2.01 3.50
N LYS A 65 -12.38 3.08 4.30
CA LYS A 65 -13.21 4.29 4.19
C LYS A 65 -12.79 5.22 3.06
N LEU A 66 -11.50 5.27 2.77
CA LEU A 66 -10.91 6.19 1.79
C LEU A 66 -10.79 5.56 0.39
N SER A 67 -10.93 4.23 0.27
CA SER A 67 -10.93 3.55 -1.00
C SER A 67 -12.11 4.01 -1.86
N GLU A 68 -11.81 4.42 -3.09
CA GLU A 68 -12.82 4.93 -4.01
C GLU A 68 -13.28 3.83 -4.97
N PRO A 69 -14.60 3.59 -5.11
CA PRO A 69 -15.11 2.64 -6.08
C PRO A 69 -14.65 2.97 -7.51
N GLY A 70 -14.10 1.99 -8.22
CA GLY A 70 -13.64 2.13 -9.60
C GLY A 70 -12.23 2.70 -9.78
N ALA A 71 -11.53 3.06 -8.69
CA ALA A 71 -10.10 3.37 -8.76
C ALA A 71 -9.24 2.09 -8.77
N ALA A 72 -8.14 2.11 -9.51
CA ALA A 72 -7.04 1.18 -9.32
C ALA A 72 -6.26 1.64 -8.08
N THR A 73 -6.55 1.01 -6.94
CA THR A 73 -5.96 1.36 -5.64
C THR A 73 -4.74 0.49 -5.35
N PHE A 74 -3.63 1.13 -4.96
CA PHE A 74 -2.40 0.48 -4.53
C PHE A 74 -2.02 0.93 -3.11
N LEU A 75 -1.51 0.01 -2.31
CA LEU A 75 -0.93 0.24 -1.00
C LEU A 75 0.55 -0.12 -1.02
N VAL A 76 1.42 0.87 -0.79
CA VAL A 76 2.88 0.68 -0.84
C VAL A 76 3.59 1.15 0.43
N ASP A 77 4.75 0.58 0.73
CA ASP A 77 5.60 1.00 1.86
C ASP A 77 7.02 1.38 1.41
N ALA A 78 7.58 2.44 2.01
CA ALA A 78 8.88 3.00 1.66
C ALA A 78 10.07 2.53 2.54
N GLY A 79 9.90 1.56 3.44
CA GLY A 79 10.98 1.02 4.28
C GLY A 79 10.87 1.37 5.76
N ASP A 80 11.78 0.79 6.55
CA ASP A 80 11.88 0.92 8.00
C ASP A 80 10.65 0.35 8.72
N TRP A 81 10.48 -0.96 8.54
CA TRP A 81 9.25 -1.69 8.80
C TRP A 81 8.99 -2.01 10.27
N PHE A 82 10.00 -2.50 10.99
CA PHE A 82 9.80 -3.24 12.24
C PHE A 82 10.69 -2.82 13.41
N GLN A 83 11.79 -2.13 13.15
CA GLN A 83 12.68 -1.68 14.23
C GLN A 83 12.06 -0.48 14.95
N GLY A 84 12.19 -0.37 16.27
CA GLY A 84 11.83 0.86 17.01
C GLY A 84 10.89 0.62 18.19
N THR A 85 10.21 -0.51 18.22
CA THR A 85 9.37 -0.97 19.33
C THR A 85 9.66 -2.43 19.67
N PRO A 86 9.37 -2.88 20.91
CA PRO A 86 9.50 -4.30 21.25
C PRO A 86 8.64 -5.21 20.37
N GLU A 87 7.42 -4.79 20.01
CA GLU A 87 6.50 -5.61 19.20
C GLU A 87 7.05 -5.91 17.79
N GLY A 88 7.75 -4.96 17.18
CA GLY A 88 8.42 -5.18 15.90
C GLY A 88 9.78 -5.85 16.05
N SER A 89 10.66 -5.30 16.91
CA SER A 89 12.03 -5.78 17.09
C SER A 89 12.14 -7.22 17.61
N LEU A 90 11.24 -7.67 18.49
CA LEU A 90 11.30 -9.05 19.03
C LEU A 90 11.01 -10.12 17.98
N SER A 91 10.19 -9.77 16.98
CA SER A 91 9.86 -10.67 15.87
C SER A 91 10.88 -10.62 14.72
N LYS A 92 11.82 -9.67 14.80
CA LYS A 92 12.81 -9.36 13.77
C LYS A 92 12.20 -9.21 12.38
N GLY A 93 11.02 -8.60 12.30
CA GLY A 93 10.31 -8.35 11.04
C GLY A 93 9.26 -9.38 10.64
N SER A 94 9.28 -10.59 11.18
CA SER A 94 8.28 -11.63 10.80
C SER A 94 6.83 -11.20 11.08
N ASN A 95 6.58 -10.45 12.15
CA ASN A 95 5.26 -9.88 12.42
C ASN A 95 4.89 -8.75 11.45
N THR A 96 5.85 -7.93 10.99
CA THR A 96 5.55 -6.92 9.98
C THR A 96 5.17 -7.58 8.66
N VAL A 97 5.89 -8.62 8.23
CA VAL A 97 5.53 -9.38 7.02
C VAL A 97 4.12 -9.95 7.13
N ALA A 98 3.77 -10.56 8.27
CA ALA A 98 2.42 -11.06 8.50
C ALA A 98 1.35 -9.96 8.41
N LEU A 99 1.64 -8.78 8.97
CA LEU A 99 0.74 -7.62 8.92
C LEU A 99 0.64 -7.03 7.50
N PHE A 100 1.73 -6.90 6.76
CA PHE A 100 1.74 -6.45 5.37
C PHE A 100 0.92 -7.38 4.48
N ASN A 101 1.09 -8.70 4.66
CA ASN A 101 0.28 -9.71 3.97
C ASN A 101 -1.20 -9.58 4.32
N ALA A 102 -1.54 -9.38 5.59
CA ALA A 102 -2.93 -9.20 6.03
C ALA A 102 -3.56 -7.91 5.47
N MET A 103 -2.77 -6.83 5.36
CA MET A 103 -3.17 -5.55 4.79
C MET A 103 -3.20 -5.54 3.27
N LYS A 104 -2.60 -6.55 2.62
CA LYS A 104 -2.45 -6.68 1.17
C LYS A 104 -1.66 -5.51 0.57
N TYR A 105 -0.47 -5.24 1.11
CA TYR A 105 0.49 -4.34 0.45
C TYR A 105 0.82 -4.88 -0.96
N ASP A 106 0.85 -3.99 -1.94
CA ASP A 106 1.19 -4.30 -3.33
C ASP A 106 2.69 -4.25 -3.57
N LEU A 107 3.39 -3.35 -2.87
CA LEU A 107 4.83 -3.19 -2.97
C LEU A 107 5.40 -2.64 -1.67
N VAL A 108 6.55 -3.18 -1.25
CA VAL A 108 7.33 -2.65 -0.14
C VAL A 108 8.78 -2.57 -0.56
N THR A 109 9.51 -1.56 -0.09
CA THR A 109 10.97 -1.47 -0.24
C THR A 109 11.64 -1.56 1.13
N LEU A 110 12.94 -1.83 1.11
CA LEU A 110 13.79 -1.85 2.30
C LEU A 110 14.27 -0.44 2.63
N GLY A 111 14.23 -0.09 3.91
CA GLY A 111 14.91 1.05 4.51
C GLY A 111 16.23 0.63 5.18
N ASN A 112 16.89 1.56 5.87
CA ASN A 112 18.16 1.24 6.53
C ASN A 112 17.98 0.37 7.78
N HIS A 113 16.89 0.53 8.52
CA HIS A 113 16.64 -0.21 9.75
C HIS A 113 16.18 -1.65 9.54
N ASP A 114 15.77 -2.01 8.32
CA ASP A 114 15.40 -3.38 7.98
C ASP A 114 16.63 -4.32 7.99
N PHE A 115 17.85 -3.76 8.01
CA PHE A 115 19.11 -4.49 8.10
C PHE A 115 19.67 -4.59 9.53
N ASP A 116 19.00 -4.03 10.55
CA ASP A 116 19.55 -3.92 11.92
C ASP A 116 19.83 -5.30 12.59
N PHE A 117 19.15 -6.36 12.15
CA PHE A 117 19.37 -7.73 12.62
C PHE A 117 20.25 -8.58 11.66
N GLY A 118 20.83 -7.94 10.65
CA GLY A 118 21.67 -8.56 9.63
C GLY A 118 20.88 -8.98 8.39
N GLU A 119 21.59 -9.00 7.25
CA GLU A 119 21.02 -9.36 5.95
C GLU A 119 20.48 -10.80 5.91
N ASP A 120 21.09 -11.72 6.65
CA ASP A 120 20.67 -13.13 6.69
C ASP A 120 19.28 -13.30 7.33
N GLU A 121 18.97 -12.50 8.35
CA GLU A 121 17.62 -12.47 8.93
C GLU A 121 16.62 -11.89 7.93
N LEU A 122 16.98 -10.79 7.27
CA LEU A 122 16.13 -10.14 6.28
C LEU A 122 15.79 -11.03 5.07
N LYS A 123 16.73 -11.86 4.62
CA LYS A 123 16.50 -12.83 3.53
C LYS A 123 15.48 -13.93 3.88
N TRP A 124 15.25 -14.16 5.16
CA TRP A 124 14.31 -15.16 5.66
C TRP A 124 12.87 -14.65 5.78
N LEU A 125 12.67 -13.34 5.67
CA LEU A 125 11.37 -12.65 5.72
C LEU A 125 10.64 -12.72 4.38
#